data_AF-A0A3D3RS60-F1
#
_entry.id   AF-A0A3D3RS60-F1
#
_cell.length_a   1.000
_cell.length_b   1.000
_cell.length_c   1.000
_cell.angle_alpha   90.00
_cell.angle_beta   90.00
_cell.angle_gamma   90.00
#
_symmetry.space_group_name_H-M   'P 1'
#
loop_
_entity.id
_entity.type
_entity.pdbx_description
1 polymer ?
#
loop_
_entity_poly.entity_id
_entity_poly.type
_entity_poly.pdbx_seq_one_letter_code
_entity_poly.pdbx_strand_id
1 'polypeptide(L)'
;MKTQYGRAGFSTKFLWYKKGKNELVALLMGFLILLIISVFILGLSTYDMRFIIVILGVAPLIFYDILRRFQKLHKLSKRSIKGAKGEEEVGRILSKLPETYVVFHDIKSPYGNIDHVVFDGLNNIVFLIETKAYNGNV
;
A
#
# COMPACT_ATOMS: atom_id res chain seq x y z
N MET A 1 -9.40 26.31 -19.65
CA MET A 1 -9.19 24.95 -19.08
C MET A 1 -8.01 25.07 -18.13
N LYS A 2 -8.25 24.90 -16.83
CA LYS A 2 -7.23 25.08 -15.79
C LYS A 2 -6.04 24.14 -15.98
N THR A 3 -4.83 24.67 -15.83
CA THR A 3 -3.58 23.91 -15.93
C THR A 3 -3.34 23.11 -14.63
N GLN A 4 -3.46 21.79 -14.73
CA GLN A 4 -3.12 20.86 -13.65
C GLN A 4 -2.08 19.85 -14.15
N TYR A 5 -1.07 19.57 -13.34
CA TYR A 5 -0.03 18.60 -13.63
C TYR A 5 -0.01 17.49 -12.56
N GLY A 6 0.13 16.24 -13.01
CA GLY A 6 0.14 15.07 -12.12
C GLY A 6 -1.25 14.62 -11.68
N ARG A 7 -1.29 13.65 -10.76
CA ARG A 7 -2.53 13.09 -10.19
C ARG A 7 -2.36 12.95 -8.68
N ALA A 8 -3.20 13.63 -7.92
CA ALA A 8 -3.22 13.52 -6.46
C ALA A 8 -3.46 12.06 -6.00
N GLY A 9 -2.76 11.61 -4.96
CA GLY A 9 -2.93 10.24 -4.45
C GLY A 9 -2.27 9.14 -5.27
N PHE A 10 -1.62 9.45 -6.41
CA PHE A 10 -1.10 8.42 -7.32
C PHE A 10 0.03 7.61 -6.72
N SER A 11 1.10 8.25 -6.23
CA SER A 11 2.23 7.54 -5.61
C SER A 11 1.80 6.75 -4.37
N THR A 12 0.91 7.31 -3.54
CA THR A 12 0.37 6.65 -2.34
C THR A 12 -0.44 5.38 -2.68
N LYS A 13 -1.17 5.35 -3.82
CA LYS A 13 -1.84 4.13 -4.31
C LYS A 13 -0.85 3.14 -4.95
N PHE A 14 0.08 3.65 -5.75
CA PHE A 14 1.02 2.82 -6.52
C PHE A 14 2.00 2.04 -5.64
N LEU A 15 2.54 2.69 -4.59
CA LEU A 15 3.46 2.05 -3.65
C LEU A 15 2.81 0.87 -2.93
N TRP A 16 1.52 0.97 -2.62
CA TRP A 16 0.77 -0.14 -2.02
C TRP A 16 0.54 -1.29 -3.00
N TYR A 17 0.10 -1.00 -4.23
CA TYR A 17 -0.11 -2.05 -5.24
C TYR A 17 1.16 -2.88 -5.45
N LYS A 18 2.32 -2.22 -5.51
CA LYS A 18 3.62 -2.89 -5.68
C LYS A 18 4.03 -3.72 -4.47
N LYS A 19 3.92 -3.19 -3.24
CA LYS A 19 4.29 -3.93 -2.02
C LYS A 19 3.33 -5.09 -1.71
N GLY A 20 2.02 -4.85 -1.79
CA GLY A 20 1.01 -5.86 -1.48
C GLY A 20 1.04 -7.05 -2.44
N LYS A 21 1.29 -6.81 -3.73
CA LYS A 21 1.44 -7.88 -4.73
C LYS A 21 2.63 -8.78 -4.43
N ASN A 22 3.78 -8.22 -4.08
CA ASN A 22 4.99 -9.00 -3.81
C ASN A 22 4.85 -9.90 -2.57
N GLU A 23 4.25 -9.36 -1.49
CA GLU A 23 4.02 -10.16 -0.28
C GLU A 23 2.99 -11.27 -0.50
N LEU A 24 1.93 -11.01 -1.28
CA LEU A 24 0.94 -12.03 -1.63
C LEU A 24 1.53 -13.14 -2.51
N VAL A 25 2.36 -12.78 -3.50
CA VAL A 25 3.08 -13.75 -4.33
C VAL A 25 4.02 -14.60 -3.48
N ALA A 26 4.77 -14.00 -2.54
CA ALA A 26 5.65 -14.73 -1.65
C ALA A 26 4.89 -15.74 -0.76
N LEU A 27 3.71 -15.35 -0.24
CA LEU A 27 2.84 -16.22 0.53
C LEU A 27 2.31 -17.40 -0.30
N LEU A 28 1.82 -17.15 -1.51
CA LEU A 28 1.35 -18.20 -2.42
C LEU A 28 2.48 -19.17 -2.80
N MET A 29 3.68 -18.65 -3.08
CA MET A 29 4.86 -19.47 -3.35
C MET A 29 5.25 -20.34 -2.14
N GLY A 30 5.25 -19.77 -0.93
CA GLY A 30 5.54 -20.52 0.29
C GLY A 30 4.52 -21.62 0.56
N PHE A 31 3.23 -21.35 0.35
CA PHE A 31 2.16 -22.34 0.47
C PHE A 31 2.29 -23.46 -0.57
N LEU A 32 2.59 -23.12 -1.83
CA LEU A 32 2.82 -24.09 -2.89
C LEU A 32 3.98 -25.03 -2.58
N ILE A 33 5.10 -24.50 -2.06
CA ILE A 33 6.27 -25.29 -1.65
C ILE A 33 5.89 -26.26 -0.52
N LEU A 34 5.13 -25.80 0.48
CA LEU A 34 4.64 -26.67 1.55
C LEU A 34 3.73 -27.79 1.05
N LEU A 35 2.88 -27.50 0.06
CA LEU A 35 1.99 -28.49 -0.56
C LEU A 35 2.78 -29.52 -1.37
N ILE A 36 3.80 -29.09 -2.12
CA ILE A 36 4.69 -30.01 -2.86
C ILE A 36 5.44 -30.92 -1.88
N ILE A 37 5.98 -30.35 -0.80
CA ILE A 37 6.67 -31.11 0.25
C ILE A 37 5.70 -32.12 0.87
N SER A 38 4.49 -31.72 1.24
CA SER A 38 3.52 -32.62 1.86
C SER A 38 3.11 -33.75 0.91
N VAL A 39 2.85 -33.49 -0.37
CA VAL A 39 2.52 -34.52 -1.37
C VAL A 39 3.70 -35.48 -1.61
N PHE A 40 4.93 -34.95 -1.68
CA PHE A 40 6.12 -35.78 -1.84
C PHE A 40 6.33 -36.73 -0.65
N ILE A 41 6.15 -36.21 0.57
CA ILE A 41 6.20 -37.01 1.79
C ILE A 41 5.05 -38.02 1.82
N LEU A 42 3.87 -37.63 1.32
CA LEU A 42 2.71 -38.53 1.23
C LEU A 42 2.86 -39.67 0.19
N GLY A 43 3.81 -39.54 -0.74
CA GLY A 43 4.15 -40.61 -1.67
C GLY A 43 5.05 -41.70 -1.07
N LEU A 44 5.62 -41.47 0.11
CA LEU A 44 6.51 -42.41 0.78
C LEU A 44 5.70 -43.28 1.75
N SER A 45 5.61 -44.59 1.48
CA SER A 45 4.72 -45.56 2.14
C SER A 45 5.05 -45.87 3.62
N THR A 46 5.87 -45.04 4.28
CA THR A 46 6.36 -45.26 5.65
C THR A 46 6.26 -43.96 6.45
N TYR A 47 5.06 -43.67 6.94
CA TYR A 47 4.87 -42.53 7.83
C TYR A 47 5.23 -42.91 9.26
N ASP A 48 6.35 -42.38 9.73
CA ASP A 48 6.65 -42.36 11.16
C ASP A 48 5.69 -41.37 11.84
N MET A 49 5.04 -41.80 12.94
CA MET A 49 4.17 -40.96 13.79
C MET A 49 4.88 -39.66 14.23
N ARG A 50 6.21 -39.68 14.32
CA ARG A 50 7.04 -38.49 14.59
C ARG A 50 6.82 -37.38 13.57
N PHE A 51 6.57 -37.73 12.30
CA PHE A 51 6.37 -36.77 11.23
C PHE A 51 5.04 -36.01 11.36
N ILE A 52 3.98 -36.73 11.76
CA ILE A 52 2.66 -36.14 12.01
C ILE A 52 2.74 -35.15 13.17
N ILE A 53 3.49 -35.50 14.23
CA ILE A 53 3.71 -34.61 15.39
C ILE A 53 4.46 -33.33 14.97
N VAL A 54 5.48 -33.45 14.11
CA VAL A 54 6.22 -32.28 13.60
C VAL A 54 5.30 -31.40 12.74
N ILE A 55 4.48 -31.95 11.85
CA ILE A 55 3.52 -31.17 11.07
C ILE A 55 2.52 -30.47 12.00
N LEU A 56 1.93 -31.19 12.95
CA LEU A 56 0.96 -30.62 13.89
C LEU A 56 1.59 -29.55 14.80
N GLY A 57 2.89 -29.62 15.09
CA GLY A 57 3.60 -28.58 15.85
C GLY A 57 3.99 -27.37 15.00
N VAL A 58 4.51 -27.59 13.80
CA VAL A 58 5.11 -26.54 12.96
C VAL A 58 4.08 -25.82 12.09
N ALA A 59 3.09 -26.54 11.53
CA ALA A 59 2.09 -25.95 10.65
C ALA A 59 1.26 -24.84 11.31
N PRO A 60 0.81 -24.96 12.58
CA PRO A 60 0.10 -23.87 13.25
C PRO A 60 0.97 -22.63 13.47
N LEU A 61 2.28 -22.80 13.73
CA LEU A 61 3.21 -21.68 13.91
C LEU A 61 3.41 -20.92 12.60
N ILE A 62 3.58 -21.65 11.49
CA ILE A 62 3.67 -21.06 10.15
C ILE A 62 2.36 -20.34 9.81
N PHE A 63 1.22 -20.99 10.03
CA PHE A 63 -0.10 -20.42 9.76
C PHE A 63 -0.35 -19.14 10.57
N TYR A 64 0.06 -19.12 11.84
CA TYR A 64 -0.03 -17.95 12.71
C TYR A 64 0.80 -16.77 12.20
N ASP A 65 2.04 -17.01 11.76
CA ASP A 65 2.90 -15.94 11.22
C ASP A 65 2.31 -15.37 9.92
N ILE A 66 1.81 -16.24 9.04
CA ILE A 66 1.11 -15.84 7.80
C ILE A 66 -0.08 -14.93 8.13
N LEU A 67 -0.94 -15.33 9.05
CA LEU A 67 -2.10 -14.54 9.49
C LEU A 67 -1.68 -13.17 10.03
N ARG A 68 -0.65 -13.12 10.88
CA ARG A 68 -0.13 -11.86 11.43
C ARG A 68 0.39 -10.93 10.34
N ARG A 69 1.12 -11.45 9.35
CA ARG A 69 1.61 -10.65 8.21
C ARG A 69 0.45 -10.12 7.38
N PHE A 70 -0.55 -10.96 7.10
CA PHE A 70 -1.72 -10.57 6.34
C PHE A 70 -2.53 -9.46 7.03
N GLN A 71 -2.70 -9.54 8.36
CA GLN A 71 -3.36 -8.49 9.14
C GLN A 71 -2.59 -7.16 9.10
N LYS A 72 -1.25 -7.21 9.22
CA LYS A 72 -0.40 -6.01 9.10
C LYS A 72 -0.52 -5.37 7.72
N LEU A 73 -0.44 -6.17 6.67
CA LEU A 73 -0.64 -5.73 5.29
C LEU A 73 -1.99 -5.06 5.08
N HIS A 74 -3.06 -5.67 5.59
CA HIS A 74 -4.40 -5.15 5.47
C HIS A 74 -4.56 -3.81 6.21
N LYS A 75 -3.96 -3.66 7.41
CA LYS A 75 -3.97 -2.39 8.15
C LYS A 75 -3.19 -1.30 7.40
N LEU A 76 -2.04 -1.64 6.84
CA LEU A 76 -1.25 -0.72 6.01
C LEU A 76 -1.99 -0.32 4.73
N SER A 77 -2.67 -1.27 4.08
CA SER A 77 -3.53 -1.03 2.91
C SER A 77 -4.61 0.00 3.22
N LYS A 78 -5.38 -0.22 4.29
CA LYS A 78 -6.43 0.71 4.72
C LYS A 78 -5.88 2.10 4.97
N ARG A 79 -4.70 2.22 5.60
CA ARG A 79 -4.04 3.52 5.83
C ARG A 79 -3.61 4.19 4.52
N SER A 80 -3.01 3.46 3.59
CA SER A 80 -2.55 3.98 2.29
C SER A 80 -3.72 4.45 1.43
N ILE A 81 -4.78 3.64 1.32
CA ILE A 81 -6.01 3.98 0.60
C ILE A 81 -6.63 5.24 1.19
N LYS A 82 -6.66 5.34 2.52
CA LYS A 82 -7.19 6.51 3.21
C LYS A 82 -6.37 7.76 2.93
N GLY A 83 -5.04 7.67 3.00
CA GLY A 83 -4.14 8.78 2.66
C GLY A 83 -4.40 9.28 1.24
N ALA A 84 -4.41 8.35 0.27
CA ALA A 84 -4.68 8.68 -1.12
C ALA A 84 -6.07 9.29 -1.35
N LYS A 85 -7.11 8.82 -0.64
CA LYS A 85 -8.44 9.45 -0.72
C LYS A 85 -8.44 10.88 -0.18
N GLY A 86 -7.66 11.15 0.87
CA GLY A 86 -7.46 12.50 1.40
C GLY A 86 -6.80 13.40 0.36
N GLU A 87 -5.69 12.95 -0.24
CA GLU A 87 -4.99 13.68 -1.31
C GLU A 87 -5.91 13.94 -2.52
N GLU A 88 -6.70 12.94 -2.94
CA GLU A 88 -7.66 13.09 -4.04
C GLU A 88 -8.74 14.13 -3.75
N GLU A 89 -9.26 14.16 -2.52
CA GLU A 89 -10.27 15.12 -2.11
C GLU A 89 -9.71 16.55 -2.04
N VAL A 90 -8.48 16.72 -1.52
CA VAL A 90 -7.76 18.00 -1.58
C VAL A 90 -7.53 18.41 -3.03
N GLY A 91 -7.09 17.48 -3.90
CA GLY A 91 -6.96 17.72 -5.33
C GLY A 91 -8.25 18.21 -5.98
N ARG A 92 -9.41 17.63 -5.61
CA ARG A 92 -10.74 18.05 -6.06
C ARG A 92 -11.16 19.43 -5.54
N ILE A 93 -10.69 19.84 -4.36
CA ILE A 93 -10.89 21.20 -3.86
C ILE A 93 -10.02 22.17 -4.65
N LEU A 94 -8.72 21.84 -4.81
CA LEU A 94 -7.77 22.65 -5.55
C LEU A 94 -8.16 22.79 -7.03
N SER A 95 -8.82 21.80 -7.63
CA SER A 95 -9.30 21.89 -9.00
C SER A 95 -10.33 23.00 -9.22
N LYS A 96 -10.97 23.50 -8.15
CA LYS A 96 -11.96 24.58 -8.19
C LYS A 96 -11.36 25.98 -8.08
N LEU A 97 -10.06 26.12 -7.76
CA LEU A 97 -9.43 27.45 -7.72
C LEU A 97 -9.45 28.09 -9.13
N PRO A 98 -9.47 29.44 -9.23
CA PRO A 98 -9.46 30.16 -10.51
C PRO A 98 -8.31 29.75 -11.45
N GLU A 99 -8.44 30.05 -12.75
CA GLU A 99 -7.45 29.70 -13.78
C GLU A 99 -6.10 30.41 -13.61
N THR A 100 -6.05 31.46 -12.80
CA THR A 100 -4.82 32.15 -12.40
C THR A 100 -3.90 31.28 -11.55
N TYR A 101 -4.43 30.20 -10.99
CA TYR A 101 -3.69 29.23 -10.19
C TYR A 101 -3.28 28.01 -11.03
N VAL A 102 -1.99 27.68 -10.97
CA VAL A 102 -1.45 26.44 -11.52
C VAL A 102 -1.24 25.45 -10.38
N VAL A 103 -1.73 24.22 -10.54
CA VAL A 103 -1.63 23.18 -9.50
C VAL A 103 -0.79 22.02 -10.00
N PHE A 104 0.20 21.64 -9.19
CA PHE A 104 1.04 20.47 -9.40
C PHE A 104 0.76 19.46 -8.29
N HIS A 105 0.56 18.21 -8.66
CA HIS A 105 0.29 17.10 -7.76
C HIS A 105 1.44 16.11 -7.78
N ASP A 106 1.72 15.48 -6.64
CA ASP A 106 2.59 14.30 -6.54
C ASP A 106 4.02 14.56 -7.09
N ILE A 107 4.63 15.67 -6.67
CA ILE A 107 5.94 16.11 -7.17
C ILE A 107 7.04 15.34 -6.46
N LYS A 108 7.76 14.53 -7.24
CA LYS A 108 8.96 13.84 -6.77
C LYS A 108 10.11 14.81 -6.58
N SER A 109 10.70 14.81 -5.39
CA SER A 109 11.95 15.52 -5.10
C SER A 109 12.98 14.57 -4.48
N PRO A 110 14.29 14.94 -4.48
CA PRO A 110 15.33 14.18 -3.77
C PRO A 110 15.08 14.02 -2.27
N TYR A 111 14.29 14.92 -1.67
CA TYR A 111 14.03 14.97 -0.23
C TYR A 111 12.70 14.35 0.19
N GLY A 112 11.94 13.81 -0.77
CA GLY A 112 10.61 13.29 -0.52
C GLY A 112 9.62 13.71 -1.59
N ASN A 113 8.41 13.18 -1.47
CA ASN A 113 7.31 13.56 -2.35
C ASN A 113 6.59 14.78 -1.77
N ILE A 114 6.16 15.69 -2.62
CA ILE A 114 5.34 16.84 -2.22
C ILE A 114 3.94 16.61 -2.77
N ASP A 115 2.94 16.54 -1.89
CA ASP A 115 1.56 16.18 -2.26
C ASP A 115 0.98 17.19 -3.27
N HIS A 116 1.08 18.49 -2.96
CA HIS A 116 0.58 19.56 -3.82
C HIS A 116 1.46 20.81 -3.77
N VAL A 117 1.68 21.42 -4.93
CA VAL A 117 2.20 22.79 -5.06
C VAL A 117 1.21 23.61 -5.86
N VAL A 118 0.85 24.79 -5.35
CA VAL A 118 -0.03 25.73 -6.01
C VAL A 118 0.75 27.01 -6.27
N PHE A 119 0.77 27.44 -7.53
CA PHE A 119 1.37 28.71 -7.93
C PHE A 119 0.27 29.70 -8.29
N ASP A 120 0.26 30.86 -7.65
CA ASP A 120 -0.55 32.01 -8.02
C ASP A 120 0.21 32.85 -9.05
N GLY A 121 -0.20 32.76 -10.32
CA GLY A 121 0.43 33.47 -11.41
C GLY A 121 0.23 34.99 -11.40
N LEU A 122 -0.72 35.52 -10.62
CA LEU A 122 -0.93 36.96 -10.50
C LEU A 122 -0.02 37.57 -9.44
N ASN A 123 0.08 36.92 -8.28
CA ASN A 123 0.79 37.47 -7.13
C ASN A 123 2.21 36.89 -6.96
N ASN A 124 2.62 35.95 -7.83
CA ASN A 124 3.89 35.23 -7.74
C ASN A 124 4.10 34.50 -6.40
N ILE A 125 3.02 33.95 -5.84
CA ILE A 125 3.03 33.23 -4.55
C ILE A 125 3.03 31.73 -4.82
N VAL A 126 3.84 30.99 -4.06
CA VAL A 126 3.87 29.53 -4.07
C VAL A 126 3.34 29.00 -2.74
N PHE A 127 2.35 28.12 -2.81
CA PHE A 127 1.85 27.36 -1.67
C PHE A 127 2.32 25.92 -1.80
N LEU A 128 2.92 25.40 -0.72
CA LEU A 128 3.22 23.99 -0.58
C LEU A 128 2.21 23.40 0.41
N ILE A 129 1.47 22.39 -0.03
CA ILE A 129 0.37 21.81 0.72
C ILE A 129 0.64 20.33 0.92
N GLU A 130 0.73 19.93 2.19
CA GLU A 130 0.85 18.54 2.64
C GLU A 130 -0.52 18.05 3.14
N THR A 131 -0.94 16.85 2.74
CA THR A 131 -2.25 16.31 3.10
C THR A 131 -2.15 15.21 4.15
N LYS A 132 -2.86 15.39 5.28
CA LYS A 132 -2.99 14.34 6.31
C LYS A 132 -4.44 13.94 6.53
N ALA A 133 -4.73 12.64 6.44
CA ALA A 133 -6.05 12.08 6.67
C ALA A 133 -6.17 11.40 8.05
N TYR A 134 -6.79 12.06 9.03
CA TYR A 134 -7.02 11.50 10.38
C TYR A 134 -8.44 10.91 10.56
N ASN A 135 -8.62 9.98 11.50
CA ASN A 135 -9.92 9.39 11.85
C ASN A 135 -10.19 9.76 13.31
N GLY A 136 -11.20 10.57 13.55
CA GLY A 136 -11.58 11.04 14.87
C GLY A 136 -12.46 12.28 14.72
N ASN A 137 -13.08 12.69 15.82
CA ASN A 137 -13.75 13.98 15.89
C ASN A 137 -12.68 15.05 16.13
N VAL A 138 -12.80 16.16 15.41
CA VAL A 138 -11.92 17.33 15.53
C VAL A 138 -12.62 18.35 16.40
#